data_AF-A0A424Y831-F1
#
_entry.id   AF-A0A424Y831-F1
#
_cell.length_a   1.000
_cell.length_b   1.000
_cell.length_c   1.000
_cell.angle_alpha   90.00
_cell.angle_beta   90.00
_cell.angle_gamma   90.00
#
_symmetry.space_group_name_H-M   'P 1'
#
loop_
_entity.id
_entity.type
_entity.pdbx_description
1 polymer ?
#
loop_
_entity_poly.entity_id
_entity_poly.type
_entity_poly.pdbx_seq_one_letter_code
_entity_poly.pdbx_strand_id
1 'polypeptide(L)'
;MKIQNNPQIIQAMRTYQNNKTKPAEKNGNVSSVKDKIELSEKAIDFQTALKAYQQLPEIREERVQEVKEKMARGEGATPEEVVDKMLADLNLRSRL
;
A
#
# COMPACT_ATOMS: atom_id res chain seq x y z
N MET A 1 53.02 21.45 -57.82
CA MET A 1 53.34 20.10 -57.31
C MET A 1 52.34 19.74 -56.23
N LYS A 2 51.68 18.58 -56.34
CA LYS A 2 50.67 18.11 -55.37
C LYS A 2 51.37 17.35 -54.25
N ILE A 3 51.33 17.87 -53.03
CA ILE A 3 52.02 17.32 -51.84
C ILE A 3 51.24 16.14 -51.22
N GLN A 4 50.35 15.51 -51.98
CA GLN A 4 49.24 14.71 -51.45
C GLN A 4 49.63 13.30 -50.97
N ASN A 5 50.90 12.89 -51.08
CA ASN A 5 51.29 11.50 -50.81
C ASN A 5 52.62 11.35 -50.05
N ASN A 6 52.86 12.21 -49.05
CA ASN A 6 53.99 12.01 -48.13
C ASN A 6 53.58 11.06 -46.97
N PRO A 7 54.21 9.88 -46.83
CA PRO A 7 53.82 8.86 -45.84
C PRO A 7 53.92 9.34 -44.39
N GLN A 8 54.80 10.30 -44.08
CA GLN A 8 54.93 10.86 -42.73
C GLN A 8 53.71 11.71 -42.34
N ILE A 9 53.14 12.43 -43.30
CA ILE A 9 51.94 13.25 -43.10
C ILE A 9 50.71 12.36 -42.87
N ILE A 10 50.62 11.24 -43.60
CA ILE A 10 49.54 10.27 -43.45
C ILE A 10 49.61 9.60 -42.06
N GLN A 11 50.80 9.26 -41.57
CA GLN A 11 50.98 8.68 -40.24
C GLN A 11 50.61 9.66 -39.14
N ALA A 12 51.03 10.92 -39.22
CA ALA A 12 50.68 11.96 -38.25
C ALA A 12 49.17 12.23 -38.18
N MET A 13 48.48 12.20 -39.32
CA MET A 13 47.02 12.35 -39.37
C MET A 13 46.29 11.17 -38.73
N ARG A 14 46.81 9.93 -38.88
CA ARG A 14 46.23 8.74 -38.21
C ARG A 14 46.41 8.78 -36.71
N THR A 15 47.59 9.15 -36.20
CA THR A 15 47.81 9.28 -34.75
C THR A 15 46.97 10.40 -34.15
N TYR A 16 46.82 11.52 -34.86
CA TYR A 16 45.92 12.59 -34.43
C TYR A 16 44.45 12.15 -34.37
N GLN A 17 43.98 11.40 -35.36
CA GLN A 17 42.61 10.84 -35.34
C GLN A 17 42.41 9.79 -34.24
N ASN A 18 43.43 8.96 -33.97
CA ASN A 18 43.38 7.93 -32.94
C ASN A 18 43.51 8.46 -31.51
N ASN A 19 44.01 9.70 -31.33
CA ASN A 19 44.10 10.38 -30.02
C ASN A 19 42.80 11.11 -29.62
N LYS A 20 41.68 10.89 -30.32
CA LYS A 20 40.38 11.31 -29.81
C LYS A 20 40.06 10.52 -28.55
N THR A 21 40.14 11.19 -27.40
CA THR A 21 39.73 10.64 -26.12
C THR A 21 38.29 10.16 -26.22
N LYS A 22 38.06 8.88 -25.95
CA LYS A 22 36.71 8.34 -25.86
C LYS A 22 36.04 9.03 -24.66
N PRO A 23 34.83 9.60 -24.81
CA PRO A 23 34.10 10.08 -23.65
C PRO A 23 33.91 8.90 -22.69
N ALA A 24 34.22 9.11 -21.41
CA ALA A 24 34.00 8.08 -20.39
C ALA A 24 32.53 7.66 -20.44
N GLU A 25 32.28 6.35 -20.55
CA GLU A 25 30.94 5.80 -20.41
C GLU A 25 30.42 6.21 -19.04
N LYS A 26 29.29 6.93 -19.01
CA LYS A 26 28.61 7.24 -17.76
C LYS A 26 28.21 5.92 -17.14
N ASN A 27 28.94 5.51 -16.09
CA ASN A 27 28.56 4.38 -15.26
C ASN A 27 27.09 4.55 -14.87
N GLY A 28 26.35 3.45 -15.03
CA GLY A 28 24.89 3.40 -15.07
C GLY A 28 24.23 4.25 -14.00
N ASN A 29 23.07 4.80 -14.36
CA ASN A 29 22.13 5.45 -13.46
C ASN A 29 22.13 4.70 -12.13
N VAL A 30 22.76 5.27 -11.11
CA VAL A 30 22.51 4.87 -9.74
C VAL A 30 21.04 5.15 -9.57
N SER A 31 20.22 4.10 -9.58
CA SER A 31 18.83 4.16 -9.21
C SER A 31 18.83 4.78 -7.83
N SER A 32 18.59 6.10 -7.75
CA SER A 32 18.34 6.75 -6.48
C SER A 32 17.25 5.93 -5.81
N VAL A 33 17.55 5.43 -4.61
CA VAL A 33 16.54 4.76 -3.79
C VAL A 33 15.48 5.82 -3.58
N LYS A 34 14.39 5.73 -4.35
CA LYS A 34 13.26 6.63 -4.23
C LYS A 34 12.63 6.35 -2.87
N ASP A 35 12.30 7.39 -2.13
CA ASP A 35 11.60 7.26 -0.87
C ASP A 35 10.33 6.43 -1.09
N LYS A 36 10.22 5.33 -0.36
CA LYS A 36 9.09 4.40 -0.44
C LYS A 36 8.12 4.75 0.69
N ILE A 37 6.90 5.13 0.32
CA ILE A 37 5.80 5.27 1.27
C ILE A 37 5.13 3.91 1.38
N GLU A 38 5.40 3.20 2.47
CA GLU A 38 4.72 1.94 2.79
C GLU A 38 3.59 2.20 3.77
N LEU A 39 2.45 1.53 3.57
CA LEU A 39 1.35 1.56 4.52
C LEU A 39 1.77 0.76 5.76
N SER A 40 1.44 1.24 6.96
CA SER A 40 1.73 0.46 8.18
C SER A 40 0.98 -0.87 8.14
N GLU A 41 1.61 -1.92 8.67
CA GLU A 41 1.01 -3.27 8.73
C GLU A 41 -0.39 -3.22 9.36
N LYS A 42 -0.54 -2.46 10.46
CA LYS A 42 -1.83 -2.22 11.13
C LYS A 42 -2.89 -1.62 10.22
N ALA A 43 -2.52 -0.69 9.33
CA ALA A 43 -3.47 -0.08 8.41
C ALA A 43 -3.90 -1.06 7.30
N ILE A 44 -3.01 -1.96 6.88
CA ILE A 44 -3.33 -3.05 5.94
C ILE A 44 -4.30 -4.03 6.59
N ASP A 45 -4.04 -4.43 7.83
CA ASP A 45 -4.91 -5.33 8.60
C ASP A 45 -6.29 -4.71 8.80
N PHE A 46 -6.34 -3.43 9.19
CA PHE A 46 -7.59 -2.71 9.36
C PHE A 46 -8.38 -2.60 8.05
N GLN A 47 -7.72 -2.29 6.93
CA GLN A 47 -8.36 -2.24 5.63
C GLN A 47 -8.94 -3.60 5.23
N THR A 48 -8.22 -4.69 5.52
CA THR A 48 -8.68 -6.05 5.25
C THR A 48 -9.90 -6.41 6.09
N ALA A 49 -9.86 -6.11 7.39
CA ALA A 49 -11.00 -6.32 8.29
C ALA A 49 -12.22 -5.50 7.89
N LEU A 50 -12.03 -4.23 7.48
CA LEU A 50 -13.11 -3.35 7.04
C LEU A 50 -13.77 -3.88 5.76
N LYS A 51 -12.98 -4.37 4.80
CA LYS A 51 -13.50 -5.00 3.58
C LYS A 51 -14.32 -6.25 3.90
N ALA A 52 -13.83 -7.11 4.79
CA ALA A 52 -14.57 -8.29 5.23
C ALA A 52 -15.89 -7.91 5.93
N TYR A 53 -15.87 -6.86 6.76
CA TYR A 53 -17.06 -6.35 7.42
C TYR A 53 -18.11 -5.83 6.44
N GLN A 54 -17.69 -5.11 5.39
CA GLN A 54 -18.58 -4.58 4.35
C GLN A 54 -19.24 -5.66 3.49
N GLN A 55 -18.64 -6.85 3.40
CA GLN A 55 -19.20 -7.99 2.67
C GLN A 55 -20.25 -8.77 3.48
N LEU A 56 -20.37 -8.50 4.78
CA LEU A 56 -21.37 -9.15 5.61
C LEU A 56 -22.79 -8.73 5.17
N PRO A 57 -23.77 -9.63 5.27
CA PRO A 57 -25.15 -9.27 5.00
C PRO A 57 -25.63 -8.20 6.00
N GLU A 58 -26.44 -7.27 5.51
CA GLU A 58 -27.02 -6.20 6.33
C GLU A 58 -27.80 -6.77 7.53
N ILE A 59 -28.52 -7.88 7.30
CA ILE A 59 -29.26 -8.59 8.33
C ILE A 59 -28.54 -9.90 8.66
N ARG A 60 -28.24 -10.09 9.94
CA ARG A 60 -27.73 -11.35 10.47
C ARG A 60 -28.91 -12.28 10.78
N GLU A 61 -29.43 -12.94 9.76
CA GLU A 61 -30.62 -13.78 9.83
C GLU A 61 -30.54 -14.84 10.95
N GLU A 62 -29.37 -15.46 11.13
CA GLU A 62 -29.11 -16.43 12.21
C GLU A 62 -29.42 -15.83 13.60
N ARG A 63 -28.92 -14.62 13.88
CA ARG A 63 -29.16 -13.94 15.16
C ARG A 63 -30.63 -13.58 15.32
N VAL A 64 -31.28 -13.14 14.23
CA VAL A 64 -32.70 -12.79 14.25
C VAL A 64 -33.55 -14.02 14.57
N GLN A 65 -33.22 -15.15 13.95
CA GLN A 65 -33.91 -16.41 14.19
C GLN A 65 -33.69 -16.91 15.62
N GLU A 66 -32.45 -16.87 16.11
CA GLU A 66 -32.10 -17.21 17.51
C GLU A 66 -32.94 -16.39 18.51
N VAL A 67 -33.03 -15.08 18.29
CA VAL A 67 -33.80 -14.17 19.16
C VAL A 67 -35.30 -14.46 19.06
N LYS A 68 -35.85 -14.70 17.85
CA LYS A 68 -37.26 -15.10 17.67
C LYS A 68 -37.59 -16.37 18.45
N GLU A 69 -36.72 -17.36 18.40
CA GLU A 69 -36.92 -18.62 19.11
C GLU A 69 -36.86 -18.44 20.64
N LYS A 70 -35.91 -17.66 21.15
CA LYS A 70 -35.84 -17.31 22.58
C LYS A 70 -37.10 -16.61 23.06
N MET A 71 -37.59 -15.64 22.28
CA MET A 71 -38.85 -14.95 22.58
C MET A 71 -40.05 -15.90 22.56
N ALA A 72 -40.12 -16.83 21.59
CA ALA A 72 -41.18 -17.83 21.53
C ALA A 72 -41.16 -18.80 22.72
N ARG A 73 -39.98 -19.10 23.29
CA ARG A 73 -39.82 -19.89 24.51
C ARG A 73 -40.09 -19.11 25.80
N GLY A 74 -40.32 -17.80 25.72
CA GLY A 74 -40.47 -16.94 26.90
C GLY A 74 -39.15 -16.59 27.60
N GLU A 75 -38.01 -16.90 26.99
CA GLU A 75 -36.64 -16.58 27.46
C GLU A 75 -36.22 -15.17 27.00
N GLY A 76 -37.16 -14.22 27.03
CA GLY A 76 -36.89 -12.83 26.72
C GLY A 76 -36.01 -12.16 27.79
N ALA A 77 -35.44 -11.01 27.45
CA ALA A 77 -34.65 -10.24 28.41
C ALA A 77 -35.49 -9.82 29.61
N THR A 78 -34.90 -9.87 30.81
CA THR A 78 -35.58 -9.41 32.03
C THR A 78 -35.57 -7.87 32.10
N PRO A 79 -36.49 -7.24 32.84
CA PRO A 79 -36.49 -5.78 33.01
C PRO A 79 -35.17 -5.22 33.56
N GLU A 80 -34.51 -5.96 34.44
CA GLU A 80 -33.21 -5.59 35.02
C GLU A 80 -32.10 -5.58 33.95
N GLU A 81 -32.04 -6.62 33.11
CA GLU A 81 -31.08 -6.69 32.00
C GLU A 81 -31.26 -5.54 31.00
N VAL A 82 -32.51 -5.13 30.77
CA VAL A 82 -32.84 -4.00 29.90
C VAL A 82 -32.32 -2.68 30.48
N VAL A 83 -32.55 -2.45 31.78
CA VAL A 83 -32.08 -1.25 32.47
C VAL A 83 -30.55 -1.18 32.48
N ASP A 84 -29.87 -2.29 32.78
CA ASP A 84 -28.42 -2.36 32.78
C ASP A 84 -27.82 -2.04 31.40
N LYS A 85 -28.42 -2.59 30.33
CA LYS A 85 -28.03 -2.29 28.95
C LYS A 85 -28.21 -0.81 28.62
N MET A 86 -29.31 -0.19 29.04
CA MET A 86 -29.56 1.24 28.80
C MET A 86 -28.55 2.12 29.52
N LEU A 87 -28.25 1.82 30.79
CA LEU A 87 -27.27 2.57 31.58
C LEU A 87 -25.85 2.40 31.02
N ALA A 88 -25.49 1.20 30.56
CA ALA A 88 -24.22 0.95 29.91
C ALA A 88 -24.04 1.78 28.62
N ASP A 89 -25.08 1.88 27.78
CA ASP A 89 -25.02 2.69 26.55
C ASP A 89 -24.87 4.18 26.85
N LEU A 90 -25.62 4.70 27.83
CA LEU A 90 -25.51 6.10 28.27
C LEU A 90 -24.10 6.43 28.79
N ASN A 91 -23.50 5.54 29.57
CA ASN A 91 -22.13 5.69 30.08
C ASN A 91 -21.06 5.60 28.99
N LEU A 92 -21.30 4.84 27.92
CA LEU A 92 -20.37 4.77 26.80
C LEU A 92 -20.41 6.07 25.97
N ARG A 93 -21.62 6.59 25.72
CA ARG A 93 -21.82 7.86 24.99
C ARG A 93 -21.29 9.08 25.73
N SER A 94 -21.37 9.10 27.06
CA SER A 94 -20.85 10.22 27.85
C SER A 94 -19.32 10.30 27.91
N ARG A 95 -18.62 9.22 27.51
CA ARG A 95 -17.16 9.13 27.46
C ARG A 95 -16.55 9.44 26.09
N LEU A 96 -17.40 9.59 25.07
CA LEU A 96 -17.02 10.02 23.72
C LEU A 96 -17.19 11.52 23.58
#